data_AF-A0A371Y7K4-F1
#
_entry.id   AF-A0A371Y7K4-F1
#
_cell.length_a   1.000
_cell.length_b   1.000
_cell.length_c   1.000
_cell.angle_alpha   90.00
_cell.angle_beta   90.00
_cell.angle_gamma   90.00
#
_symmetry.space_group_name_H-M   'P 1'
#
loop_
_entity.id
_entity.type
_entity.pdbx_description
1 polymer ?
#
loop_
_entity_poly.entity_id
_entity_poly.type
_entity_poly.pdbx_seq_one_letter_code
_entity_poly.pdbx_strand_id
1 'polypeptide(L)'
;MSLGEVACRYQANEKRPEDLPMIAAEALAAGLATPALCELAGWPRNADARDIRDAFEQALAESGIDVPDPGLARRHALRRLAARLIDGEIAPADLATDDWWETEVETAEERSFVSLIPQCVLH
;
A
#
# COMPACT_ATOMS: atom_id res chain seq x y z
N MET A 1 4.32 -7.70 -9.64
CA MET A 1 3.46 -7.59 -8.46
C MET A 1 2.05 -7.98 -8.88
N SER A 2 1.31 -8.76 -8.09
CA SER A 2 -0.10 -9.05 -8.43
C SER A 2 -1.01 -7.88 -8.04
N LEU A 3 -2.17 -7.76 -8.66
CA LEU A 3 -3.15 -6.71 -8.31
C LEU A 3 -3.64 -6.84 -6.85
N GLY A 4 -3.74 -8.06 -6.32
CA GLY A 4 -4.05 -8.28 -4.90
C GLY A 4 -2.93 -7.83 -3.96
N GLU A 5 -1.67 -7.99 -4.35
CA GLU A 5 -0.53 -7.46 -3.58
C GLU A 5 -0.52 -5.92 -3.59
N VAL A 6 -0.85 -5.31 -4.73
CA VAL A 6 -1.06 -3.87 -4.83
C VAL A 6 -2.19 -3.42 -3.90
N ALA A 7 -3.34 -4.10 -3.91
CA ALA A 7 -4.47 -3.78 -3.05
C ALA A 7 -4.08 -3.80 -1.56
N CYS A 8 -3.29 -4.80 -1.15
CA CYS A 8 -2.73 -4.88 0.20
C CYS A 8 -1.80 -3.71 0.53
N ARG A 9 -0.94 -3.30 -0.40
CA ARG A 9 -0.02 -2.16 -0.18
C ARG A 9 -0.76 -0.83 -0.16
N TYR A 10 -1.79 -0.68 -1.00
CA TYR A 10 -2.68 0.47 -1.00
C TYR A 10 -3.42 0.61 0.34
N GLN A 11 -4.07 -0.46 0.82
CA GLN A 11 -4.75 -0.44 2.11
C GLN A 11 -3.82 -0.27 3.31
N ALA A 12 -2.54 -0.60 3.17
CA ALA A 12 -1.52 -0.35 4.19
C ALA A 12 -0.97 1.09 4.18
N ASN A 13 -1.49 1.98 3.31
CA ASN A 13 -0.96 3.32 3.05
C ASN A 13 0.49 3.35 2.52
N GLU A 14 1.00 2.24 1.97
CA GLU A 14 2.32 2.20 1.32
C GLU A 14 2.30 2.79 -0.09
N LYS A 15 1.10 3.01 -0.66
CA LYS A 15 0.89 3.59 -1.98
C LYS A 15 -0.08 4.75 -1.89
N ARG A 16 0.31 5.88 -2.47
CA ARG A 16 -0.56 7.05 -2.57
C ARG A 16 -1.61 6.81 -3.66
N PRO A 17 -2.84 7.33 -3.52
CA PRO A 17 -3.84 7.25 -4.58
C PRO A 17 -3.31 7.74 -5.93
N GLU A 18 -2.56 8.84 -5.93
CA GLU A 18 -1.95 9.43 -7.13
C GLU A 18 -1.04 8.47 -7.93
N ASP A 19 -0.50 7.42 -7.30
CA ASP A 19 0.37 6.46 -7.97
C ASP A 19 -0.42 5.29 -8.61
N LEU A 20 -1.72 5.16 -8.31
CA LEU A 20 -2.59 4.09 -8.81
C LEU A 20 -2.75 4.07 -10.35
N PRO A 21 -2.80 5.19 -11.08
CA PRO A 21 -2.82 5.17 -12.55
C PRO A 21 -1.62 4.44 -13.17
N MET A 22 -0.40 4.69 -12.66
CA MET A 22 0.80 4.01 -13.16
C MET A 22 0.77 2.52 -12.81
N ILE A 23 0.35 2.18 -11.59
CA ILE A 23 0.20 0.81 -11.13
C ILE A 23 -0.83 0.05 -12.00
N ALA A 24 -1.91 0.71 -12.40
CA ALA A 24 -2.89 0.14 -13.31
C ALA A 24 -2.27 -0.15 -14.68
N ALA A 25 -1.48 0.78 -15.23
CA ALA A 25 -0.75 0.55 -16.48
C ALA A 25 0.23 -0.64 -16.39
N GLU A 26 0.94 -0.78 -15.27
CA GLU A 26 1.82 -1.93 -15.01
C GLU A 26 1.05 -3.26 -14.94
N ALA A 27 -0.11 -3.25 -14.28
CA ALA A 27 -0.97 -4.44 -14.18
C ALA A 27 -1.55 -4.86 -15.54
N LEU A 28 -1.94 -3.89 -16.38
CA LEU A 28 -2.34 -4.14 -17.78
C LEU A 28 -1.19 -4.75 -18.58
N ALA A 29 0.03 -4.23 -18.43
CA ALA A 29 1.22 -4.77 -19.08
C ALA A 29 1.55 -6.21 -18.61
N ALA A 30 1.18 -6.55 -17.37
CA ALA A 30 1.28 -7.91 -16.82
C ALA A 30 0.12 -8.84 -17.25
N GLY A 31 -0.82 -8.36 -18.06
CA GLY A 31 -1.93 -9.16 -18.62
C GLY A 31 -3.20 -9.19 -17.77
N LEU A 32 -3.27 -8.43 -16.68
CA LEU A 32 -4.51 -8.25 -15.92
C LEU A 32 -5.28 -7.11 -16.57
N ALA A 33 -6.35 -7.41 -17.29
CA ALA A 33 -7.14 -6.42 -18.00
C ALA A 33 -8.61 -6.47 -17.57
N THR A 34 -9.04 -5.44 -16.84
CA THR A 34 -10.46 -5.15 -16.59
C THR A 34 -10.81 -3.78 -17.15
N PRO A 35 -12.09 -3.52 -17.48
CA PRO A 35 -12.52 -2.20 -17.96
C PRO A 35 -12.08 -1.04 -17.06
N ALA A 36 -12.31 -1.13 -15.74
CA ALA A 36 -11.94 -0.06 -14.81
C ALA A 36 -10.42 0.11 -14.71
N LEU A 37 -9.65 -0.96 -14.82
CA LEU A 37 -8.18 -0.90 -14.80
C LEU A 37 -7.63 -0.23 -16.07
N CYS A 38 -8.23 -0.51 -17.23
CA CYS A 38 -7.92 0.16 -18.49
C CYS A 38 -8.19 1.67 -18.43
N GLU A 39 -9.33 2.06 -17.85
CA GLU A 39 -9.68 3.46 -17.66
C GLU A 39 -8.70 4.15 -16.72
N LEU A 40 -8.47 3.58 -15.53
CA LEU A 40 -7.57 4.13 -14.52
C LEU A 40 -6.14 4.33 -15.04
N ALA A 41 -5.63 3.42 -15.87
CA ALA A 41 -4.31 3.54 -16.48
C ALA A 41 -4.17 4.76 -17.41
N GLY A 42 -5.29 5.27 -17.93
CA GLY A 42 -5.33 6.47 -18.77
C GLY A 42 -5.40 7.78 -17.99
N TRP A 43 -5.55 7.74 -16.67
CA TRP A 43 -5.76 8.94 -15.87
C TRP A 43 -4.45 9.66 -15.54
N PRO A 44 -4.47 11.00 -15.45
CA PRO A 44 -3.31 11.75 -15.01
C PRO A 44 -3.11 11.60 -13.50
N ARG A 45 -1.84 11.66 -13.05
CA ARG A 45 -1.45 11.56 -11.62
C ARG A 45 -2.13 12.61 -10.72
N ASN A 46 -2.60 13.72 -11.28
CA ASN A 46 -3.25 14.81 -10.56
C ASN A 46 -4.78 14.80 -10.67
N ALA A 47 -5.41 13.71 -11.13
CA ALA A 47 -6.85 13.53 -11.04
C ALA A 47 -7.31 13.50 -9.56
N ASP A 48 -8.61 13.66 -9.32
CA ASP A 48 -9.17 13.65 -7.96
C ASP A 48 -8.86 12.30 -7.28
N ALA A 49 -8.26 12.35 -6.09
CA ALA A 49 -7.81 11.16 -5.37
C ALA A 49 -8.97 10.25 -4.91
N ARG A 50 -10.20 10.76 -4.81
CA ARG A 50 -11.39 9.94 -4.54
C ARG A 50 -11.79 9.20 -5.80
N ASP A 51 -11.87 9.89 -6.93
CA ASP A 51 -12.20 9.25 -8.21
C ASP A 51 -11.17 8.15 -8.53
N ILE A 52 -9.88 8.40 -8.28
CA ILE A 52 -8.80 7.43 -8.54
C ILE A 52 -9.00 6.16 -7.68
N ARG A 53 -9.37 6.35 -6.41
CA ARG A 53 -9.64 5.24 -5.49
C ARG A 53 -10.88 4.46 -5.91
N ASP A 54 -11.97 5.14 -6.23
CA ASP A 54 -13.22 4.51 -6.63
C ASP A 54 -13.01 3.66 -7.90
N ALA A 55 -12.25 4.16 -8.87
CA ALA A 55 -11.87 3.41 -10.07
C ALA A 55 -10.99 2.18 -9.74
N PHE A 56 -10.06 2.31 -8.79
CA PHE A 56 -9.22 1.21 -8.37
C PHE A 56 -10.01 0.13 -7.62
N GLU A 57 -10.88 0.50 -6.69
CA GLU A 57 -11.76 -0.43 -5.97
C GLU A 57 -12.72 -1.15 -6.93
N GLN A 58 -13.23 -0.45 -7.95
CA GLN A 58 -14.01 -1.06 -9.03
C GLN A 58 -13.19 -2.08 -9.82
N ALA A 59 -11.92 -1.78 -10.15
CA ALA A 59 -11.03 -2.72 -10.84
C ALA A 59 -10.73 -3.98 -10.01
N LEU A 60 -10.62 -3.85 -8.69
CA LEU A 60 -10.48 -4.99 -7.77
C LEU A 60 -11.75 -5.85 -7.80
N ALA A 61 -12.93 -5.24 -7.69
CA ALA A 61 -14.21 -5.94 -7.73
C ALA A 61 -14.41 -6.69 -9.07
N GLU A 62 -14.07 -6.07 -10.20
CA GLU A 62 -14.11 -6.70 -11.52
C GLU A 62 -13.15 -7.89 -11.66
N SER A 63 -12.03 -7.85 -10.93
CA SER A 63 -11.05 -8.93 -10.87
C SER A 63 -11.41 -10.03 -9.87
N GLY A 64 -12.53 -9.90 -9.15
CA GLY A 64 -12.92 -10.80 -8.06
C GLY A 64 -11.99 -10.74 -6.85
N ILE A 65 -11.31 -9.61 -6.65
CA ILE A 65 -10.40 -9.36 -5.52
C ILE A 65 -11.15 -8.50 -4.50
N ASP A 66 -11.36 -9.05 -3.31
CA ASP A 66 -11.89 -8.27 -2.20
C ASP A 66 -10.86 -7.25 -1.72
N VAL A 67 -11.34 -6.05 -1.37
CA VAL A 67 -10.49 -5.02 -0.76
C VAL A 67 -10.00 -5.55 0.60
N PRO A 68 -8.68 -5.63 0.83
CA PRO A 68 -8.14 -6.16 2.08
C PRO A 68 -8.59 -5.33 3.29
N ASP A 69 -8.80 -5.99 4.43
CA ASP A 69 -8.98 -5.30 5.71
C ASP A 69 -7.77 -4.38 5.99
N PRO A 70 -7.99 -3.08 6.29
CA PRO A 70 -6.89 -2.13 6.51
C PRO A 70 -5.93 -2.56 7.62
N GLY A 71 -6.45 -3.12 8.72
CA GLY A 71 -5.63 -3.57 9.84
C GLY A 71 -4.72 -4.75 9.44
N LEU A 72 -5.29 -5.74 8.76
CA LEU A 72 -4.54 -6.89 8.24
C LEU A 72 -3.50 -6.45 7.20
N ALA A 73 -3.87 -5.57 6.27
CA ALA A 73 -2.97 -5.00 5.26
C ALA A 73 -1.77 -4.30 5.91
N ARG A 74 -2.02 -3.48 6.94
CA ARG A 74 -0.98 -2.75 7.67
C ARG A 74 -0.04 -3.69 8.44
N ARG A 75 -0.55 -4.77 9.02
CA ARG A 75 0.30 -5.80 9.65
C ARG A 75 1.16 -6.56 8.64
N HIS A 76 0.61 -6.90 7.47
CA HIS A 76 1.42 -7.47 6.41
C HIS A 76 2.55 -6.52 5.97
N ALA A 77 2.27 -5.21 5.97
CA ALA A 77 3.26 -4.21 5.66
C ALA A 77 4.34 -4.10 6.75
N LEU A 78 3.97 -4.11 8.04
CA LEU A 78 4.93 -4.19 9.15
C LEU A 78 5.85 -5.42 9.03
N ARG A 79 5.30 -6.59 8.68
CA ARG A 79 6.09 -7.82 8.47
C ARG A 79 7.06 -7.69 7.30
N ARG A 80 6.63 -7.08 6.19
CA ARG A 80 7.51 -6.77 5.04
C ARG A 80 8.63 -5.82 5.45
N LEU A 81 8.31 -4.77 6.21
CA LEU A 81 9.28 -3.80 6.68
C LEU A 81 10.33 -4.43 7.60
N ALA A 82 9.89 -5.27 8.55
CA ALA A 82 10.78 -6.03 9.43
C ALA A 82 11.70 -6.97 8.64
N ALA A 83 11.18 -7.68 7.64
CA ALA A 83 12.01 -8.53 6.78
C ALA A 83 13.08 -7.73 6.02
N ARG A 84 12.71 -6.61 5.39
CA ARG A 84 13.65 -5.72 4.69
C ARG A 84 14.75 -5.18 5.60
N LEU A 85 14.41 -4.88 6.86
CA LEU A 85 15.37 -4.45 7.87
C LEU A 85 16.36 -5.57 8.23
N ILE A 86 15.86 -6.78 8.46
CA ILE A 86 16.67 -7.96 8.79
C ILE A 86 17.62 -8.32 7.64
N ASP A 87 17.13 -8.23 6.40
CA ASP A 87 17.90 -8.50 5.19
C ASP A 87 18.88 -7.36 4.83
N GLY A 88 18.82 -6.23 5.55
CA GLY A 88 19.70 -5.08 5.34
C GLY A 88 19.37 -4.25 4.10
N GLU A 89 18.17 -4.43 3.52
CA GLU A 89 17.68 -3.64 2.39
C GLU A 89 17.35 -2.20 2.78
N ILE A 90 17.02 -1.99 4.06
CA ILE A 90 16.78 -0.67 4.66
C ILE A 90 17.56 -0.56 5.97
N ALA A 91 17.98 0.66 6.29
CA ALA A 91 18.59 0.97 7.58
C ALA A 91 17.51 1.28 8.62
N PRO A 92 17.80 1.14 9.93
CA PRO A 92 16.89 1.58 10.99
C PRO A 92 16.44 3.05 10.86
N ALA A 93 17.30 3.91 10.29
CA ALA A 93 16.98 5.33 10.06
C ALA A 93 15.86 5.53 9.03
N ASP A 94 15.72 4.61 8.06
CA ASP A 94 14.69 4.68 7.03
C ASP A 94 13.29 4.33 7.56
N LEU A 95 13.20 3.76 8.78
CA LEU A 95 11.91 3.47 9.42
C LEU A 95 11.19 4.74 9.88
N ALA A 96 11.93 5.83 10.13
CA ALA A 96 11.42 7.05 10.74
C ALA A 96 10.67 7.97 9.75
N THR A 97 10.75 7.71 8.45
CA THR A 97 10.16 8.57 7.41
C THR A 97 8.69 8.29 7.12
N ASP A 98 8.18 7.18 7.65
CA ASP A 98 6.85 6.69 7.36
C ASP A 98 6.00 6.76 8.65
N ASP A 99 4.74 7.18 8.54
CA ASP A 99 3.78 7.32 9.65
C ASP A 99 3.31 5.96 10.22
N TRP A 100 4.24 5.03 10.45
CA TRP A 100 4.00 3.71 11.02
C TRP A 100 3.52 3.77 12.48
N TRP A 101 3.80 4.87 13.18
CA TRP A 101 3.41 5.08 14.58
C TRP A 101 1.88 5.13 14.77
N GLU A 102 1.11 5.41 13.72
CA GLU A 102 -0.36 5.36 13.72
C GLU A 102 -0.93 3.95 13.47
N THR A 103 -0.08 2.94 13.32
CA THR A 103 -0.54 1.58 13.06
C THR A 103 -1.19 0.98 14.30
N GLU A 104 -2.45 0.55 14.19
CA GLU A 104 -3.07 -0.28 15.21
C GLU A 104 -2.33 -1.64 15.30
N VAL A 105 -1.75 -1.88 16.48
CA VAL A 105 -0.94 -3.07 16.79
C VAL A 105 -1.68 -3.96 17.77
N GLU A 106 -1.86 -5.24 17.43
CA GLU A 106 -2.59 -6.19 18.29
C GLU A 106 -1.64 -7.04 19.12
N THR A 107 -0.56 -7.53 18.50
CA THR A 107 0.38 -8.45 19.16
C THR A 107 1.45 -7.71 19.96
N ALA A 108 2.12 -8.42 20.88
CA ALA A 108 3.20 -7.85 21.68
C ALA A 108 4.44 -7.60 20.81
N GLU A 109 4.68 -8.45 19.81
CA GLU A 109 5.77 -8.37 18.86
C GLU A 109 5.59 -7.16 17.94
N GLU A 110 4.39 -6.92 17.41
CA GLU A 110 4.06 -5.74 16.61
C GLU A 110 4.25 -4.45 17.44
N ARG A 111 3.77 -4.44 18.69
CA ARG A 111 4.01 -3.34 19.63
C ARG A 111 5.49 -3.09 19.86
N SER A 112 6.27 -4.15 20.08
CA SER A 112 7.71 -4.04 20.28
C SER A 112 8.41 -3.46 19.04
N PHE A 113 8.00 -3.87 17.84
CA PHE A 113 8.61 -3.38 16.59
C PHE A 113 8.25 -1.91 16.32
N VAL A 114 6.97 -1.52 16.46
CA VAL A 114 6.55 -0.12 16.30
C VAL A 114 7.23 0.78 17.33
N SER A 115 7.52 0.29 18.55
CA SER A 115 8.27 1.08 19.55
C SER A 115 9.71 1.42 19.17
N LEU A 116 10.29 0.73 18.19
CA LEU A 116 11.64 1.01 17.66
C LEU A 116 11.63 2.13 16.61
N ILE A 117 10.45 2.48 16.08
CA ILE A 117 10.30 3.50 15.05
C ILE A 117 10.30 4.86 15.75
N PRO A 118 11.27 5.75 15.47
CA PRO A 118 11.33 7.06 16.09
C PRO A 118 10.04 7.83 15.80
N GLN A 119 9.41 8.41 16.83
CA GLN A 119 8.37 9.41 16.64
C GLN A 119 9.05 10.69 16.14
N CYS A 120 9.16 10.84 14.82
CA CYS A 120 9.56 12.11 14.24
C CYS A 120 8.42 13.13 14.44
N VAL A 121 8.44 13.79 15.59
CA VAL A 121 7.65 15.02 15.80
C VAL A 121 8.29 16.08 14.92
N LEU A 122 7.74 16.30 13.72
CA LEU A 122 8.04 17.50 12.94
C LEU A 122 7.56 18.70 13.76
N HIS A 123 8.51 19.40 14.40
CA HIS A 123 8.29 20.64 15.13
C HIS A 123 8.43 21.85 14.21
#